data_AF-A0A523QPP1-F1
#
_entry.id   AF-A0A523QPP1-F1
#
_cell.length_a   1.000
_cell.length_b   1.000
_cell.length_c   1.000
_cell.angle_alpha   90.00
_cell.angle_beta   90.00
_cell.angle_gamma   90.00
#
_symmetry.space_group_name_H-M   'P 1'
#
loop_
_entity.id
_entity.type
_entity.pdbx_description
1 polymer ?
#
loop_
_entity_poly.entity_id
_entity_poly.type
_entity_poly.pdbx_seq_one_letter_code
_entity_poly.pdbx_strand_id
1 'polypeptide(L)' 'MLTTGEVARMLNVHPGTVRRWHNRKLLKGYRIGPRADRRYRREDIELFLRERFPSPLSGGDSE' A
#
# COMPACT_ATOMS: atom_id res chain seq x y z
N MET A 1 -8.52 9.32 2.21
CA MET A 1 -8.50 7.84 2.02
C MET A 1 -8.14 7.58 0.58
N LEU A 2 -7.09 6.79 0.35
CA LEU A 2 -6.51 6.58 -0.96
C LEU A 2 -7.26 5.48 -1.71
N THR A 3 -7.41 5.68 -3.02
CA THR A 3 -7.91 4.66 -3.94
C THR A 3 -6.77 3.74 -4.41
N THR A 4 -7.11 2.58 -4.97
CA THR A 4 -6.12 1.66 -5.56
C THR A 4 -5.19 2.35 -6.58
N GLY A 5 -5.73 3.30 -7.36
CA GLY A 5 -4.96 4.06 -8.35
C GLY A 5 -4.04 5.10 -7.74
N GLU A 6 -4.47 5.79 -6.67
CA GLU A 6 -3.59 6.71 -5.94
C GLU A 6 -2.45 5.97 -5.26
N VAL A 7 -2.74 4.84 -4.60
CA VAL A 7 -1.71 3.98 -4.00
C VAL A 7 -0.71 3.54 -5.06
N ALA A 8 -1.17 3.10 -6.23
CA ALA A 8 -0.31 2.69 -7.32
C ALA A 8 0.65 3.82 -7.76
N ARG A 9 0.14 5.05 -7.89
CA ARG A 9 0.95 6.23 -8.22
C ARG A 9 1.95 6.61 -7.12
N MET A 10 1.51 6.61 -5.85
CA MET A 10 2.40 6.96 -4.72
C MET A 10 3.57 5.98 -4.59
N LEU A 11 3.32 4.71 -4.87
CA LEU A 11 4.31 3.64 -4.80
C LEU A 11 5.10 3.47 -6.11
N ASN A 12 4.73 4.19 -7.16
CA ASN A 12 5.22 3.99 -8.53
C ASN A 12 5.12 2.52 -9.00
N VAL A 13 4.07 1.81 -8.57
CA VAL A 13 3.80 0.41 -8.95
C VAL A 13 2.59 0.33 -9.86
N HIS A 14 2.49 -0.76 -10.62
CA HIS A 14 1.32 -0.99 -11.45
C HIS A 14 0.04 -1.20 -10.58
N PRO A 15 -1.12 -0.61 -10.91
CA PRO A 15 -2.37 -0.80 -10.16
C PRO A 15 -2.82 -2.27 -10.13
N GLY A 16 -2.41 -3.07 -11.13
CA GLY A 16 -2.59 -4.52 -11.11
C GLY A 16 -1.86 -5.20 -9.96
N THR A 17 -0.69 -4.69 -9.55
CA THR A 17 0.06 -5.19 -8.39
C THR A 17 -0.67 -4.88 -7.10
N VAL A 18 -1.22 -3.68 -6.95
CA VAL A 18 -2.05 -3.29 -5.79
C VAL A 18 -3.30 -4.18 -5.70
N ARG A 19 -3.96 -4.48 -6.83
CA ARG A 19 -5.08 -5.44 -6.88
C ARG A 19 -4.66 -6.85 -6.43
N ARG A 20 -3.47 -7.33 -6.84
CA ARG A 20 -2.94 -8.63 -6.37
C ARG A 20 -2.71 -8.61 -4.87
N TRP A 21 -2.14 -7.55 -4.31
CA TRP A 21 -1.93 -7.44 -2.87
C TRP A 21 -3.23 -7.43 -2.09
N HIS A 22 -4.24 -6.70 -2.56
CA HIS A 22 -5.58 -6.74 -1.98
C HIS A 22 -6.19 -8.16 -2.03
N ASN A 23 -6.14 -8.83 -3.18
CA ASN A 23 -6.66 -10.20 -3.31
C ASN A 23 -5.93 -11.21 -2.41
N ARG A 24 -4.62 -11.00 -2.20
CA ARG A 24 -3.80 -11.83 -1.30
C ARG A 24 -3.94 -11.45 0.18
N LYS A 25 -4.80 -10.50 0.53
CA LYS A 25 -4.92 -9.92 1.89
C LYS A 25 -3.58 -9.39 2.44
N LEU A 26 -2.65 -9.06 1.55
CA LEU A 26 -1.36 -8.46 1.87
C LEU A 26 -1.52 -6.98 2.20
N LEU A 27 -2.42 -6.31 1.47
CA LEU A 27 -2.74 -4.91 1.70
C LEU A 27 -4.06 -4.82 2.46
N LYS A 28 -4.05 -4.31 3.69
CA LYS A 28 -5.27 -4.06 4.46
C LYS A 28 -6.03 -2.88 3.83
N GLY A 29 -7.03 -3.23 3.03
CA GLY A 29 -8.02 -2.28 2.53
C GLY A 29 -9.21 -2.19 3.48
N TYR A 30 -9.63 -0.97 3.81
CA TYR A 30 -10.88 -0.73 4.49
C TYR A 30 -12.02 -0.69 3.47
N ARG A 31 -13.08 -1.45 3.73
CA ARG A 31 -14.34 -1.33 3.00
C ARG A 31 -15.17 -0.27 3.70
N ILE A 32 -15.51 0.80 2.99
CA ILE A 32 -16.31 1.88 3.55
C ILE A 32 -17.64 1.97 2.83
N GLY A 33 -18.71 1.91 3.62
CA GLY A 33 -20.08 2.05 3.17
C GLY A 33 -20.69 0.81 2.50
N PRO A 34 -21.99 0.88 2.15
CA PRO A 34 -22.76 -0.22 1.59
C PRO A 34 -22.28 -0.65 0.19
N ARG A 35 -21.54 0.20 -0.51
CA ARG A 35 -20.93 -0.08 -1.83
C ARG A 35 -19.58 -0.80 -1.77
N ALA A 36 -19.05 -1.06 -0.57
CA ALA A 36 -17.75 -1.68 -0.37
C ALA A 36 -16.62 -0.97 -1.14
N ASP A 37 -16.61 0.37 -1.11
CA ASP A 37 -15.53 1.17 -1.66
C ASP A 37 -14.22 0.78 -0.98
N ARG A 38 -13.25 0.34 -1.79
CA ARG A 38 -11.93 -0.09 -1.32
C ARG A 38 -11.09 1.15 -1.07
N ARG A 39 -10.92 1.49 0.20
CA ARG A 39 -10.14 2.63 0.64
C ARG A 39 -8.93 2.16 1.43
N TYR A 40 -7.78 2.75 1.15
CA TYR A 40 -6.53 2.45 1.81
C TYR A 40 -6.09 3.67 2.61
N ARG A 41 -5.56 3.47 3.82
CA ARG A 41 -4.90 4.55 4.55
C ARG A 41 -3.46 4.62 4.09
N ARG A 42 -2.92 5.84 4.00
CA ARG A 42 -1.50 6.04 3.65
C ARG A 42 -0.58 5.30 4.62
N GLU A 43 -0.92 5.32 5.91
CA GLU A 43 -0.15 4.64 6.97
C GLU A 43 -0.02 3.14 6.72
N ASP A 44 -1.13 2.44 6.38
CA ASP A 44 -1.08 1.01 6.04
C ASP A 44 -0.23 0.72 4.80
N ILE A 45 -0.26 1.62 3.81
CA ILE A 45 0.57 1.50 2.61
C ILE A 45 2.06 1.63 2.96
N GLU A 46 2.41 2.60 3.80
CA GLU A 46 3.77 2.89 4.22
C GLU A 46 4.34 1.78 5.12
N LEU A 47 3.54 1.26 6.05
CA LEU A 47 3.85 0.07 6.84
C LEU A 47 4.08 -1.15 5.95
N PHE A 48 3.17 -1.40 5.01
CA PHE A 48 3.30 -2.50 4.06
C PHE A 48 4.55 -2.39 3.19
N LEU A 49 4.88 -1.18 2.74
CA LEU A 49 6.12 -0.89 2.04
C LEU A 49 7.33 -1.24 2.90
N ARG A 50 7.41 -0.72 4.14
CA ARG A 50 8.51 -0.98 5.07
C ARG A 50 8.71 -2.47 5.31
N GLU A 51 7.62 -3.23 5.42
CA GLU A 51 7.67 -4.67 5.70
C GLU A 51 8.10 -5.50 4.48
N ARG A 52 7.68 -5.14 3.26
CA ARG A 52 7.85 -5.96 2.04
C ARG A 52 8.97 -5.49 1.12
N PHE A 53 9.24 -4.19 1.14
CA PHE A 53 10.36 -3.54 0.48
C PHE A 53 11.12 -2.80 1.57
N PRO A 54 11.91 -3.51 2.41
CA PRO A 54 12.95 -2.83 3.15
C PRO A 54 13.82 -2.15 2.10
N SER A 55 13.59 -0.86 1.89
CA SER A 55 14.42 -0.10 0.97
C SER A 55 15.85 -0.28 1.46
N PRO A 56 16.78 -0.76 0.61
CA PRO A 56 18.19 -0.82 1.01
C PRO A 56 18.75 0.58 1.30
N LEU A 57 18.02 1.65 0.97
CA LEU A 57 18.34 3.04 1.31
C LEU A 57 17.83 3.48 2.69
N SER A 58 17.27 2.57 3.49
CA SER A 58 17.05 2.76 4.93
C SER A 58 18.17 2.11 5.74
N GLY A 59 19.38 2.03 5.17
CA GLY A 59 20.61 1.94 5.94
C GLY A 59 20.83 3.27 6.64
N GLY A 60 20.48 3.32 7.92
CA GLY A 60 21.14 4.27 8.80
C GLY A 60 22.60 3.86 8.91
N ASP A 61 23.46 4.48 8.11
CA ASP A 61 24.87 4.62 8.43
C ASP A 61 25.08 6.09 8.81
N SER A 62 24.70 6.39 10.05
CA SER A 62 25.06 7.59 10.78
C SER A 62 25.21 7.18 12.24
N GLU A 63 26.31 6.49 12.53
CA GLU A 63 27.06 6.61 13.79
C GLU A 63 28.52 6.18 13.55
#